data_AF-A0A6J6NVK0-F1
#
_entry.id   AF-A0A6J6NVK0-F1
#
_cell.length_a   1.000
_cell.length_b   1.000
_cell.length_c   1.000
_cell.angle_alpha   90.00
_cell.angle_beta   90.00
_cell.angle_gamma   90.00
#
_symmetry.space_group_name_H-M   'P 1'
#
loop_
_entity.id
_entity.type
_entity.pdbx_description
1 polymer ?
#
loop_
_entity_poly.entity_id
_entity_poly.type
_entity_poly.pdbx_seq_one_letter_code
_entity_poly.pdbx_strand_id
1 'polypeptide(L)'
;MAEFTFFVDADLYMMNGGELAATEEDLHEMGVWGADIPKEYGMDLGDRVPVRVNASSAGIRFYSKLLGMKDSLQLEEMDRVLAAAEAKEARSEE
;
A
#
# COMPACT_ATOMS: atom_id res chain seq x y z
N MET A 1 -2.62 5.35 -12.93
CA MET A 1 -2.17 4.19 -12.13
C MET A 1 -1.06 4.65 -11.21
N ALA A 2 -1.11 4.30 -9.93
CA ALA A 2 -0.18 4.78 -8.91
C ALA A 2 0.54 3.60 -8.22
N GLU A 3 1.72 3.91 -7.66
CA GLU A 3 2.50 2.99 -6.83
C GLU A 3 2.83 3.69 -5.52
N PHE A 4 2.69 2.97 -4.40
CA PHE A 4 3.12 3.46 -3.08
C PHE A 4 3.72 2.33 -2.24
N THR A 5 4.76 2.64 -1.46
CA THR A 5 5.39 1.68 -0.55
C THR A 5 5.06 2.03 0.89
N PHE A 6 4.36 1.14 1.58
CA PHE A 6 4.06 1.23 3.00
C PHE A 6 5.18 0.57 3.81
N PHE A 7 5.55 1.17 4.94
CA PHE A 7 6.45 0.59 5.92
C PHE A 7 5.64 0.16 7.15
N VAL A 8 5.26 -1.11 7.18
CA VAL A 8 4.38 -1.71 8.19
C VAL A 8 5.21 -2.31 9.31
N ASP A 9 4.74 -2.29 10.55
CA ASP A 9 5.43 -2.95 11.65
C ASP A 9 5.45 -4.47 11.46
N ALA A 10 6.61 -5.10 11.65
CA ALA A 10 6.79 -6.54 11.44
C ALA A 10 5.97 -7.38 12.41
N ASP A 11 5.83 -6.96 13.67
CA ASP A 11 4.99 -7.64 14.67
C ASP A 11 3.51 -7.56 14.27
N LEU A 12 3.05 -6.37 13.82
CA LEU A 12 1.68 -6.20 13.34
C LEU A 12 1.39 -7.08 12.11
N TYR A 13 2.34 -7.16 11.19
CA TYR A 13 2.23 -7.93 9.97
C TYR A 13 2.24 -9.46 10.24
N MET A 14 3.10 -9.90 11.17
CA MET A 14 3.21 -11.30 11.60
C MET A 14 2.00 -11.75 12.43
N MET A 15 1.41 -10.88 13.25
CA MET A 15 0.21 -11.20 14.04
C MET A 15 -1.02 -11.52 13.17
N ASN A 16 -1.12 -10.92 11.99
CA ASN A 16 -2.17 -11.24 11.01
C ASN A 16 -1.83 -12.45 10.12
N GLY A 17 -0.70 -13.13 10.34
CA GLY A 17 -0.28 -14.27 9.53
C GLY A 17 0.02 -13.92 8.07
N GLY A 18 0.22 -12.64 7.74
CA GLY A 18 0.29 -12.17 6.36
C GLY A 18 -1.04 -12.25 5.59
N GLU A 19 -2.15 -12.60 6.25
CA GLU A 19 -3.48 -12.62 5.65
C GLU A 19 -4.13 -11.23 5.79
N LEU A 20 -4.46 -10.64 4.65
CA LEU A 20 -5.27 -9.42 4.61
C LEU A 20 -6.73 -9.80 4.83
N ALA A 21 -7.48 -8.93 5.50
CA ALA A 21 -8.93 -9.06 5.64
C ALA A 21 -9.70 -8.72 4.35
N ALA A 22 -9.19 -9.17 3.19
CA ALA A 22 -9.74 -8.97 1.86
C ALA A 22 -9.29 -10.12 0.93
N THR A 23 -10.18 -10.54 0.02
CA THR A 23 -9.84 -11.50 -1.03
C THR A 23 -9.14 -10.82 -2.20
N GLU A 24 -8.51 -11.60 -3.09
CA GLU A 24 -7.90 -11.07 -4.32
C GLU A 24 -8.94 -10.38 -5.23
N GLU A 25 -10.18 -10.86 -5.22
CA GLU A 25 -11.31 -10.26 -5.94
C GLU A 25 -11.66 -8.88 -5.37
N ASP A 26 -11.81 -8.75 -4.04
CA ASP A 26 -12.06 -7.46 -3.38
C ASP A 26 -10.95 -6.45 -3.68
N LEU A 27 -9.69 -6.90 -3.70
CA LEU A 27 -8.54 -6.07 -4.04
C LEU A 27 -8.65 -5.55 -5.48
N HIS A 28 -8.96 -6.44 -6.43
CA HIS A 28 -9.09 -6.07 -7.83
C HIS A 28 -10.30 -5.14 -8.09
N GLU A 29 -11.43 -5.37 -7.43
CA GLU A 29 -12.62 -4.49 -7.50
C GLU A 29 -12.32 -3.08 -6.99
N MET A 30 -11.48 -2.96 -5.96
CA MET A 30 -11.02 -1.67 -5.45
C MET A 30 -9.88 -1.06 -6.29
N GLY A 31 -9.50 -1.69 -7.40
CA GLY A 31 -8.47 -1.24 -8.31
C GLY A 31 -7.05 -1.46 -7.77
N VAL A 32 -6.84 -2.50 -6.96
CA VAL A 32 -5.51 -2.98 -6.57
C VAL A 32 -5.11 -4.10 -7.52
N TRP A 33 -3.97 -3.94 -8.21
CA TRP A 33 -3.48 -4.90 -9.19
C TRP A 33 -2.38 -5.82 -8.64
N GLY A 34 -1.67 -5.37 -7.61
CA GLY A 34 -0.67 -6.21 -6.96
C GLY A 34 -0.04 -5.55 -5.76
N ALA A 35 0.39 -6.38 -4.81
CA ALA A 35 1.24 -5.99 -3.72
C ALA A 35 2.50 -6.87 -3.71
N ASP A 36 3.66 -6.24 -3.77
CA ASP A 36 4.95 -6.90 -3.61
C ASP A 36 5.37 -6.81 -2.15
N ILE A 37 5.40 -7.97 -1.52
CA ILE A 37 5.75 -8.17 -0.12
C ILE A 37 7.05 -9.01 -0.12
N PRO A 38 8.17 -8.47 0.39
CA PRO A 38 9.43 -9.20 0.45
C PRO A 38 9.24 -10.54 1.20
N LYS A 39 9.55 -11.66 0.55
CA LYS A 39 9.42 -13.01 1.16
C LYS A 39 10.56 -13.35 2.11
N GLU A 40 11.71 -12.72 1.93
CA GLU A 40 12.90 -12.90 2.75
C GLU A 40 13.11 -11.63 3.56
N TYR A 41 12.36 -11.52 4.67
CA TYR A 41 12.75 -10.59 5.74
C TYR A 41 14.01 -11.15 6.39
N GLY A 42 15.17 -10.82 5.82
CA GLY A 42 16.42 -10.92 6.54
C GLY A 42 16.27 -10.12 7.83
N MET A 43 16.77 -10.66 8.94
CA MET A 43 16.77 -10.07 10.29
C MET A 43 17.37 -8.63 10.39
N ASP A 44 17.70 -8.00 9.26
CA ASP A 44 18.43 -6.74 9.12
C ASP A 44 17.61 -5.53 8.65
N LEU A 45 16.33 -5.70 8.22
CA LEU A 45 15.51 -4.55 7.78
C LEU A 45 14.87 -3.73 8.93
N GLY A 46 15.17 -4.07 10.19
CA GLY A 46 14.58 -3.44 11.37
C GLY A 46 13.11 -3.81 11.59
N ASP A 47 12.44 -3.14 12.52
CA ASP A 47 11.04 -3.42 12.92
C ASP A 47 9.99 -3.15 11.82
N ARG A 48 10.38 -2.73 10.61
CA ARG A 48 9.46 -2.30 9.54
C ARG A 48 9.64 -3.05 8.22
N VAL A 49 8.52 -3.56 7.73
CA VAL A 49 8.29 -4.32 6.50
C VAL A 49 7.88 -3.38 5.36
N PRO A 50 8.66 -3.25 4.27
CA PRO A 50 8.23 -2.49 3.10
C PRO A 50 7.25 -3.32 2.25
N VAL A 51 6.02 -2.83 2.07
CA VAL A 51 4.97 -3.41 1.22
C VAL A 51 4.70 -2.46 0.06
N ARG A 52 5.06 -2.86 -1.15
CA ARG A 52 4.85 -2.04 -2.36
C ARG A 52 3.53 -2.39 -3.00
N VAL A 53 2.68 -1.39 -3.22
CA VAL A 53 1.32 -1.58 -3.74
C VAL A 53 1.17 -0.84 -5.06
N ASN A 54 0.72 -1.57 -6.09
CA ASN A 54 0.38 -1.06 -7.40
C ASN A 54 -1.14 -1.06 -7.55
N ALA A 55 -1.74 0.14 -7.55
CA ALA A 55 -3.18 0.29 -7.48
C ALA A 55 -3.65 1.66 -8.01
N SER A 56 -4.97 1.84 -8.13
CA SER A 56 -5.59 3.14 -8.35
C SER A 56 -5.42 4.00 -7.09
N SER A 57 -5.62 5.31 -7.18
CA SER A 57 -5.55 6.17 -5.99
C SER A 57 -6.55 5.75 -4.91
N ALA A 58 -7.74 5.26 -5.31
CA ALA A 58 -8.71 4.67 -4.40
C ALA A 58 -8.23 3.34 -3.81
N GLY A 59 -7.61 2.48 -4.63
CA GLY A 59 -7.08 1.19 -4.21
C GLY A 59 -5.92 1.32 -3.22
N ILE A 60 -5.00 2.28 -3.39
CA ILE A 60 -3.94 2.56 -2.42
C ILE A 60 -4.52 3.03 -1.09
N ARG A 61 -5.54 3.91 -1.11
CA ARG A 61 -6.25 4.37 0.11
C ARG A 61 -7.03 3.23 0.79
N PHE A 62 -7.51 2.26 0.04
CA PHE A 62 -8.15 1.06 0.58
C PHE A 62 -7.12 0.14 1.24
N TYR A 63 -6.02 -0.12 0.55
CA TYR A 63 -4.96 -1.00 1.02
C TYR A 63 -4.29 -0.49 2.30
N SER A 64 -4.12 0.83 2.46
CA SER A 64 -3.59 1.41 3.70
C SER A 64 -4.46 1.11 4.93
N LYS A 65 -5.80 1.05 4.75
CA LYS A 65 -6.75 0.68 5.81
C LYS A 65 -6.68 -0.82 6.12
N LEU A 66 -6.53 -1.66 5.09
CA LEU A 66 -6.34 -3.10 5.27
C LEU A 66 -5.06 -3.42 6.06
N LEU A 67 -3.98 -2.69 5.80
CA LEU A 67 -2.72 -2.79 6.55
C LEU A 67 -2.82 -2.23 7.99
N GLY A 68 -3.94 -1.60 8.35
CA GLY A 68 -4.08 -0.94 9.64
C GLY A 68 -3.09 0.20 9.85
N MET A 69 -2.69 0.90 8.77
CA MET A 69 -1.69 1.97 8.83
C MET A 69 -2.17 3.13 9.69
N LYS A 70 -1.39 3.48 10.72
CA LYS A 70 -1.67 4.58 11.66
C LYS A 70 -0.59 5.66 11.68
N ASP A 71 0.53 5.44 11.00
CA ASP A 71 1.63 6.40 10.93
C ASP A 71 1.19 7.62 10.11
N SER A 72 1.06 8.78 10.77
CA SER A 72 0.54 9.99 10.14
C SER A 72 1.45 10.48 9.02
N LEU A 73 2.77 10.37 9.17
CA LEU A 73 3.73 10.79 8.15
C LEU A 73 3.57 9.96 6.89
N GLN A 74 3.44 8.64 7.01
CA GLN A 74 3.21 7.77 5.85
C GLN A 74 1.87 8.07 5.16
N LEU A 75 0.80 8.37 5.92
CA LEU A 75 -0.49 8.73 5.36
C LEU A 75 -0.47 10.08 4.64
N GLU A 76 0.24 11.07 5.18
CA GLU A 76 0.43 12.38 4.55
C GLU A 76 1.29 12.30 3.27
N GLU A 77 2.34 11.48 3.28
CA GLU A 77 3.15 11.21 2.09
C GLU A 77 2.34 10.45 1.03
N MET A 78 1.54 9.46 1.44
CA MET A 78 0.61 8.74 0.55
C MET A 78 -0.32 9.73 -0.15
N ASP A 79 -1.01 10.60 0.59
CA ASP A 79 -1.95 11.55 -0.02
C ASP A 79 -1.27 12.49 -1.02
N ARG A 80 -0.04 12.96 -0.72
CA ARG A 80 0.77 13.75 -1.65
C ARG A 80 1.14 13.00 -2.92
N VAL A 81 1.59 11.75 -2.81
CA VAL A 81 1.93 10.90 -3.97
C VAL A 81 0.69 10.65 -4.83
N LEU A 82 -0.44 10.35 -4.20
CA LEU A 82 -1.71 10.13 -4.90
C LEU A 82 -2.20 11.38 -5.62
N ALA A 83 -2.17 12.54 -4.96
CA ALA A 83 -2.54 13.81 -5.58
C ALA A 83 -1.65 14.13 -6.81
N ALA A 84 -0.34 13.84 -6.72
CA ALA A 84 0.57 14.00 -7.85
C ALA A 84 0.31 13.02 -9.00
N ALA A 85 -0.09 11.78 -8.69
CA ALA A 85 -0.48 10.79 -9.70
C ALA A 85 -1.79 11.20 -10.39
N GLU A 86 -2.82 11.58 -9.62
CA GLU A 86 -4.11 12.05 -10.12
C GLU A 86 -3.94 13.28 -11.04
N ALA A 87 -3.07 14.23 -10.67
CA ALA A 87 -2.77 15.40 -11.50
C ALA A 87 -2.04 15.07 -12.81
N LYS A 88 -1.20 14.02 -12.83
CA LYS A 88 -0.50 13.56 -14.05
C LYS A 88 -1.46 12.84 -15.00
N GLU A 89 -2.38 12.05 -14.47
CA GLU A 89 -3.42 11.39 -15.26
C GLU A 89 -4.31 12.42 -15.95
N ALA A 90 -4.81 13.42 -15.20
CA ALA A 90 -5.64 14.49 -15.75
C ALA A 90 -4.94 15.27 -16.90
N ARG A 91 -3.63 15.50 -16.80
CA ARG A 91 -2.85 16.16 -17.87
C ARG A 91 -2.58 15.30 -19.10
N SER A 92 -2.72 13.98 -18.99
CA SER A 92 -2.48 13.07 -20.10
C SER A 92 -3.73 12.82 -20.94
N GLU A 93 -4.90 13.25 -20.43
CA GLU A 93 -6.21 13.19 -21.10
C GLU A 93 -6.58 14.52 -21.82
N GLU A 94 -5.72 15.54 -21.77
CA GLU A 94 -5.85 16.85 -22.46
C GLU A 94 -5.09 16.94 -23.80
#